data_AF-A0A1G0LVN8-F1
#
_entry.id   AF-A0A1G0LVN8-F1
#
_cell.length_a   1.000
_cell.length_b   1.000
_cell.length_c   1.000
_cell.angle_alpha   90.00
_cell.angle_beta   90.00
_cell.angle_gamma   90.00
#
_symmetry.space_group_name_H-M   'P 1'
#
loop_
_entity.id
_entity.type
_entity.pdbx_description
1 polymer ?
#
loop_
_entity_poly.entity_id
_entity_poly.type
_entity_poly.pdbx_seq_one_letter_code
_entity_poly.pdbx_strand_id
1 'polypeptide(L)'
;MEYRRVSGRTGPGAGRPAKLYRRAATEVAVSLPPRSYDLGGTLLADALAATPSKAAREALARTAKERGRALGGGGAVLLPGKASRKARRDAVLAALTAQGYEPVVQRDAIRLRNCPFHALAERQRTLVCGMNLSLLEGLLEGLAAADYEARLAPEPGWCCVAFRSRSR
;
A
#
# COMPACT_ATOMS: atom_id res chain seq x y z
N MET A 1 -20.92 13.85 -5.11
CA MET A 1 -22.03 12.93 -4.82
C MET A 1 -23.02 13.04 -5.97
N GLU A 2 -23.45 11.94 -6.56
CA GLU A 2 -24.39 11.95 -7.68
C GLU A 2 -25.59 11.06 -7.37
N TYR A 3 -26.79 11.45 -7.80
CA TYR A 3 -27.99 10.62 -7.70
C TYR A 3 -28.28 10.04 -9.07
N ARG A 4 -28.30 8.70 -9.19
CA ARG A 4 -28.53 8.05 -10.48
C ARG A 4 -29.46 6.86 -10.35
N ARG A 5 -30.33 6.66 -11.35
CA ARG A 5 -31.13 5.43 -11.50
C ARG A 5 -30.29 4.38 -12.22
N VAL A 6 -29.59 3.55 -11.44
CA VAL A 6 -28.66 2.52 -11.97
C VAL A 6 -29.38 1.49 -12.83
N SER A 7 -30.68 1.25 -12.59
CA SER A 7 -31.51 0.32 -13.35
C SER A 7 -32.12 0.90 -14.63
N GLY A 8 -31.97 2.20 -14.91
CA GLY A 8 -32.55 2.88 -16.08
C GLY A 8 -34.09 3.00 -16.09
N ARG A 9 -34.81 2.37 -15.16
CA ARG A 9 -36.28 2.42 -15.09
C ARG A 9 -36.75 3.83 -14.71
N THR A 10 -37.67 4.39 -15.49
CA THR A 10 -38.33 5.69 -15.24
C THR A 10 -39.84 5.48 -15.06
N GLY A 11 -40.51 6.45 -14.40
CA GLY A 11 -41.96 6.41 -14.15
C GLY A 11 -42.41 5.94 -12.76
N PRO A 12 -43.73 5.90 -12.49
CA PRO A 12 -44.30 5.43 -11.22
C PRO A 12 -43.83 4.00 -10.90
N GLY A 13 -43.39 3.77 -9.66
CA GLY A 13 -42.86 2.46 -9.23
C GLY A 13 -41.37 2.24 -9.52
N ALA A 14 -40.65 3.19 -10.13
CA ALA A 14 -39.21 3.06 -10.40
C ALA A 14 -38.30 3.16 -9.15
N GLY A 15 -38.86 3.33 -7.95
CA GLY A 15 -38.12 3.49 -6.70
C GLY A 15 -37.35 4.83 -6.60
N ARG A 16 -36.57 5.01 -5.53
CA ARG A 16 -35.73 6.19 -5.31
C ARG A 16 -34.39 6.06 -6.07
N PRO A 17 -33.85 7.14 -6.66
CA PRO A 17 -32.49 7.12 -7.21
C PRO A 17 -31.44 6.71 -6.18
N ALA A 18 -30.43 5.95 -6.60
CA ALA A 18 -29.34 5.54 -5.72
C ALA A 18 -28.37 6.70 -5.47
N LYS A 19 -27.78 6.74 -4.27
CA LYS A 19 -26.66 7.63 -3.95
C LYS A 19 -25.37 7.00 -4.46
N LEU A 20 -24.73 7.63 -5.43
CA LEU A 20 -23.41 7.25 -5.91
C LEU A 20 -22.34 8.06 -5.17
N TYR A 21 -21.47 7.32 -4.48
CA TYR A 21 -20.29 7.85 -3.83
C TYR A 21 -19.08 7.57 -4.71
N ARG A 22 -18.22 8.58 -4.85
CA ARG A 22 -16.90 8.44 -5.43
C ARG A 22 -15.89 8.77 -4.35
N ARG A 23 -14.71 8.16 -4.43
CA ARG A 23 -13.61 8.54 -3.53
C ARG A 23 -13.23 10.00 -3.76
N ALA A 24 -12.96 10.69 -2.66
CA ALA A 24 -12.36 12.01 -2.72
C ALA A 24 -10.93 11.88 -3.26
N ALA A 25 -10.50 12.87 -4.05
CA ALA A 25 -9.10 13.01 -4.41
C ALA A 25 -8.27 13.62 -3.27
N THR A 26 -8.94 14.26 -2.31
CA THR A 26 -8.34 14.93 -1.16
C THR A 26 -8.27 13.97 0.02
N GLU A 27 -7.10 13.89 0.65
CA GLU A 27 -6.90 13.18 1.91
C GLU A 27 -7.55 13.96 3.07
N VAL A 28 -8.21 13.24 3.96
CA VAL A 28 -8.78 13.79 5.20
C VAL A 28 -8.31 12.92 6.36
N ALA A 29 -7.52 13.50 7.26
CA ALA A 29 -7.07 12.85 8.47
C ALA A 29 -7.64 13.57 9.70
N VAL A 30 -8.11 12.79 10.69
CA VAL A 30 -8.63 13.31 11.96
C VAL A 30 -7.82 12.68 13.09
N SER A 31 -7.22 13.51 13.94
CA SER A 31 -6.51 13.08 15.15
C SER A 31 -7.06 13.81 16.37
N LEU A 32 -7.44 13.05 17.39
CA LEU A 32 -7.91 13.56 18.67
C LEU A 32 -7.16 12.85 19.82
N PRO A 33 -6.33 13.56 20.61
CA PRO A 33 -5.99 14.98 20.52
C PRO A 33 -5.22 15.33 19.23
N PRO A 34 -5.05 16.62 18.89
CA PRO A 34 -4.28 17.04 17.72
C PRO A 34 -2.86 16.44 17.74
N ARG A 35 -2.46 15.79 16.65
CA ARG A 35 -1.11 15.25 16.41
C ARG A 35 -0.70 15.62 14.99
N SER A 36 0.57 16.01 14.82
CA SER A 36 1.12 16.44 13.53
C SER A 36 2.19 15.46 13.02
N TYR A 37 1.82 14.19 12.85
CA TYR A 37 2.73 13.15 12.34
C TYR A 37 3.11 13.38 10.88
N ASP A 38 2.24 14.03 10.11
CA ASP A 38 2.48 14.51 8.76
C ASP A 38 3.62 15.54 8.72
N LEU A 39 3.60 16.52 9.62
CA LEU A 39 4.67 17.52 9.74
C LEU A 39 5.98 16.85 10.16
N GLY A 40 5.95 15.97 11.17
CA GLY A 40 7.13 15.24 11.62
C GLY A 40 7.75 14.40 10.50
N GLY A 41 6.93 13.63 9.77
CA GLY A 41 7.37 12.84 8.62
C GLY A 41 7.94 13.70 7.50
N THR A 42 7.33 14.86 7.24
CA THR A 42 7.78 15.81 6.21
C THR A 42 9.16 16.36 6.55
N LEU A 43 9.36 16.85 7.78
CA LEU A 43 10.64 17.42 8.22
C LEU A 43 11.77 16.38 8.15
N LEU A 44 11.51 15.15 8.59
CA LEU A 44 12.50 14.06 8.53
C LEU A 44 12.83 13.68 7.08
N ALA A 45 11.82 13.57 6.22
CA ALA A 45 12.03 13.25 4.81
C ALA A 45 12.82 14.34 4.08
N ASP A 46 12.48 15.61 4.31
CA ASP A 46 13.18 16.75 3.71
C ASP A 46 14.63 16.85 4.22
N ALA A 47 14.88 16.63 5.51
CA ALA A 47 16.22 16.63 6.08
C ALA A 47 17.10 15.51 5.48
N LEU A 48 16.55 14.30 5.34
CA LEU A 48 17.25 13.17 4.72
C LEU A 48 17.51 13.38 3.22
N ALA A 49 16.60 14.06 2.53
CA ALA A 49 16.76 14.40 1.12
C ALA A 49 17.81 15.50 0.90
N ALA A 50 17.83 16.52 1.78
CA ALA A 50 18.79 17.62 1.74
C ALA A 50 20.20 17.21 2.17
N THR A 51 20.33 16.13 2.96
CA THR A 51 21.62 15.60 3.42
C THR A 51 21.84 14.17 2.94
N PRO A 52 22.24 13.96 1.66
CA PRO A 52 22.43 12.62 1.11
C PRO A 52 23.50 11.82 1.88
N SER A 53 23.05 10.88 2.71
CA SER A 53 23.91 9.96 3.43
C SER A 53 23.57 8.52 3.03
N LYS A 54 24.57 7.78 2.54
CA LYS A 54 24.43 6.34 2.24
C LYS A 54 24.05 5.57 3.50
N ALA A 55 24.74 5.83 4.60
CA ALA A 55 24.48 5.18 5.88
C ALA A 55 23.05 5.44 6.39
N ALA A 56 22.54 6.68 6.26
CA ALA A 56 21.17 7.02 6.65
C ALA A 56 20.13 6.30 5.77
N ARG A 57 20.34 6.25 4.45
CA ARG A 57 19.45 5.51 3.53
C ARG A 57 19.42 4.01 3.81
N GLU A 58 20.58 3.42 4.08
CA GLU A 58 20.68 2.01 4.43
C GLU A 58 20.04 1.72 5.79
N ALA A 59 20.22 2.60 6.77
CA ALA A 59 19.54 2.49 8.07
C ALA A 59 18.02 2.54 7.89
N LEU A 60 17.51 3.50 7.12
CA LEU A 60 16.09 3.59 6.81
C LEU A 60 15.56 2.33 6.11
N ALA A 61 16.28 1.82 5.11
CA ALA A 61 15.90 0.60 4.41
C ALA A 61 15.87 -0.62 5.35
N ARG A 62 16.88 -0.78 6.22
CA ARG A 62 16.90 -1.85 7.22
C ARG A 62 15.73 -1.74 8.21
N THR A 63 15.50 -0.57 8.79
CA THR A 63 14.39 -0.34 9.73
C THR A 63 13.03 -0.58 9.07
N ALA A 64 12.85 -0.12 7.82
CA ALA A 64 11.64 -0.40 7.05
C ALA A 64 11.46 -1.90 6.83
N LYS A 65 12.52 -2.61 6.45
CA LYS A 65 12.49 -4.06 6.22
C LYS A 65 12.18 -4.85 7.49
N GLU A 66 12.81 -4.52 8.61
CA GLU A 66 12.54 -5.12 9.92
C GLU A 66 11.08 -4.90 10.35
N ARG A 67 10.58 -3.67 10.17
CA ARG A 67 9.17 -3.38 10.43
C ARG A 67 8.26 -4.21 9.52
N GLY A 68 8.61 -4.32 8.24
CA GLY A 68 7.90 -5.17 7.28
C GLY A 68 7.78 -6.61 7.76
N ARG A 69 8.91 -7.21 8.18
CA ARG A 69 8.94 -8.58 8.73
C ARG A 69 8.00 -8.74 9.92
N ALA A 70 8.03 -7.77 10.85
CA ALA A 70 7.15 -7.79 12.01
C ALA A 70 5.65 -7.70 11.61
N LEU A 71 5.31 -6.92 10.59
CA LEU A 71 3.94 -6.83 10.08
C LEU A 71 3.47 -8.13 9.38
N GLY A 72 4.38 -8.82 8.68
CA GLY A 72 4.11 -10.13 8.09
C GLY A 72 3.95 -11.25 9.13
N GLY A 73 4.76 -11.23 10.19
CA GLY A 73 4.75 -12.26 11.24
C GLY A 73 3.76 -12.03 12.39
N GLY A 74 3.36 -10.79 12.67
CA GLY A 74 2.53 -10.43 13.82
C GLY A 74 1.01 -10.52 13.61
N GLY A 75 0.54 -10.70 12.36
CA GLY A 75 -0.88 -10.67 12.02
C GLY A 75 -1.43 -11.90 11.30
N ALA A 76 -0.59 -12.87 10.92
CA ALA A 76 -1.00 -14.03 10.15
C ALA A 76 -0.47 -15.32 10.77
N VAL A 77 -1.32 -16.35 10.81
CA VAL A 77 -0.89 -17.74 10.92
C VAL A 77 0.24 -17.94 9.92
N LEU A 78 1.46 -18.23 10.39
CA LEU A 78 2.59 -18.55 9.53
C LEU A 78 2.10 -19.53 8.46
N LEU A 79 2.20 -19.13 7.19
CA LEU A 79 1.73 -19.96 6.09
C LEU A 79 2.45 -21.31 6.22
N PRO A 80 1.72 -22.44 6.33
CA PRO A 80 2.35 -23.74 6.34
C PRO A 80 3.22 -23.87 5.08
N GLY A 81 4.39 -24.51 5.17
CA GLY A 81 5.29 -24.67 4.02
C GLY A 81 4.64 -25.33 2.78
N LYS A 82 3.48 -26.00 2.97
CA LYS A 82 2.64 -26.62 1.93
C LYS A 82 1.44 -25.78 1.48
N ALA A 83 1.35 -24.49 1.84
CA ALA A 83 0.24 -23.63 1.43
C ALA A 83 0.11 -23.61 -0.11
N SER A 84 -1.12 -23.54 -0.62
CA SER A 84 -1.34 -23.40 -2.05
C SER A 84 -0.91 -22.01 -2.54
N ARG A 85 -0.64 -21.86 -3.85
CA ARG A 85 -0.34 -20.54 -4.45
C ARG A 85 -1.48 -19.54 -4.21
N LYS A 86 -2.73 -20.01 -4.24
CA LYS A 86 -3.91 -19.19 -3.92
C LYS A 86 -3.88 -18.72 -2.46
N ALA A 87 -3.65 -19.63 -1.51
CA ALA A 87 -3.58 -19.27 -0.08
C ALA A 87 -2.46 -18.25 0.21
N ARG A 88 -1.29 -18.42 -0.43
CA ARG A 88 -0.20 -17.43 -0.31
C ARG A 88 -0.58 -16.07 -0.89
N ARG A 89 -1.20 -16.05 -2.07
CA ARG A 89 -1.71 -14.80 -2.66
C ARG A 89 -2.69 -14.11 -1.72
N ASP A 90 -3.66 -14.85 -1.21
CA ASP A 90 -4.72 -14.31 -0.36
C ASP A 90 -4.13 -13.75 0.96
N ALA A 91 -3.10 -14.39 1.51
CA ALA A 91 -2.34 -13.87 2.66
C ALA A 91 -1.60 -12.56 2.36
N VAL A 92 -0.93 -12.45 1.20
CA VAL A 92 -0.29 -11.20 0.77
C VAL A 92 -1.32 -10.09 0.60
N LEU A 93 -2.46 -10.37 -0.04
CA LEU A 93 -3.54 -9.39 -0.23
C LEU A 93 -4.12 -8.93 1.11
N ALA A 94 -4.33 -9.86 2.06
CA ALA A 94 -4.84 -9.55 3.39
C ALA A 94 -3.85 -8.69 4.18
N ALA A 95 -2.57 -9.04 4.17
CA ALA A 95 -1.53 -8.28 4.86
C ALA A 95 -1.40 -6.86 4.29
N LEU A 96 -1.41 -6.70 2.97
CA LEU A 96 -1.39 -5.38 2.33
C LEU A 96 -2.60 -4.53 2.75
N THR A 97 -3.79 -5.12 2.70
CA THR A 97 -5.04 -4.46 3.11
C THR A 97 -4.97 -4.02 4.58
N ALA A 98 -4.44 -4.87 5.46
CA ALA A 98 -4.27 -4.55 6.88
C ALA A 98 -3.31 -3.38 7.14
N GLN A 99 -2.35 -3.14 6.23
CA GLN A 99 -1.45 -1.98 6.29
C GLN A 99 -1.99 -0.75 5.53
N GLY A 100 -3.26 -0.77 5.13
CA GLY A 100 -3.90 0.36 4.45
C GLY A 100 -3.58 0.45 2.96
N TYR A 101 -2.96 -0.57 2.35
CA TYR A 101 -2.83 -0.65 0.90
C TYR A 101 -4.11 -1.16 0.25
N GLU A 102 -4.25 -0.83 -1.03
CA GLU A 102 -5.38 -1.26 -1.84
C GLU A 102 -4.90 -2.13 -3.01
N PRO A 103 -4.67 -3.44 -2.75
CA PRO A 103 -4.12 -4.31 -3.75
C PRO A 103 -5.13 -4.69 -4.82
N VAL A 104 -4.67 -4.77 -6.06
CA VAL A 104 -5.44 -5.21 -7.23
C VAL A 104 -4.65 -6.28 -7.95
N VAL A 105 -5.22 -7.49 -8.04
CA VAL A 105 -4.63 -8.57 -8.82
C VAL A 105 -4.77 -8.26 -10.31
N GLN A 106 -3.64 -8.20 -11.00
CA GLN A 106 -3.52 -8.24 -12.45
C GLN A 106 -2.82 -9.56 -12.80
N ARG A 107 -3.13 -10.18 -13.95
CA ARG A 107 -2.63 -11.50 -14.40
C ARG A 107 -1.47 -12.10 -13.55
N ASP A 108 -0.26 -11.53 -13.67
CA ASP A 108 0.95 -12.01 -12.99
C ASP A 108 1.52 -11.02 -11.94
N ALA A 109 0.74 -10.03 -11.52
CA ALA A 109 1.18 -8.96 -10.64
C ALA A 109 0.12 -8.50 -9.63
N ILE A 110 0.57 -7.91 -8.52
CA ILE A 110 -0.30 -7.19 -7.59
C ILE A 110 0.00 -5.70 -7.72
N ARG A 111 -0.99 -4.98 -8.27
CA ARG A 111 -1.20 -3.52 -8.34
C ARG A 111 -1.47 -2.94 -6.96
N LEU A 112 -1.10 -1.68 -6.66
CA LEU A 112 -1.55 -0.99 -5.46
C LEU A 112 -2.19 0.36 -5.85
N ARG A 113 -3.51 0.50 -5.66
CA ARG A 113 -4.28 1.69 -6.09
C ARG A 113 -3.98 2.95 -5.30
N ASN A 114 -3.36 2.80 -4.13
CA ASN A 114 -2.94 3.89 -3.27
C ASN A 114 -1.49 3.67 -2.79
N CYS A 115 -0.95 4.71 -2.18
CA CYS A 115 0.26 4.65 -1.37
C CYS A 115 -0.08 5.27 -0.02
N PRO A 116 0.01 4.54 1.11
CA PRO A 116 -0.14 5.11 2.45
C PRO A 116 0.83 6.25 2.76
N PHE A 117 1.90 6.38 1.96
CA PHE A 117 2.90 7.45 2.06
C PHE A 117 2.78 8.47 0.92
N HIS A 118 1.61 8.60 0.26
CA HIS A 118 1.46 9.37 -0.98
C HIS A 118 1.94 10.82 -0.84
N ALA A 119 1.50 11.55 0.19
CA ALA A 119 1.88 12.95 0.41
C ALA A 119 3.41 13.13 0.53
N LEU A 120 4.08 12.22 1.25
CA LEU A 120 5.55 12.25 1.35
C LEU A 120 6.22 11.83 0.03
N ALA A 121 5.65 10.87 -0.69
CA ALA A 121 6.18 10.39 -1.96
C ALA A 121 6.03 11.43 -3.09
N GLU A 122 5.05 12.32 -3.03
CA GLU A 122 4.95 13.45 -3.96
C GLU A 122 6.13 14.42 -3.82
N ARG A 123 6.58 14.65 -2.58
CA ARG A 123 7.72 15.52 -2.26
C ARG A 123 9.06 14.83 -2.45
N GLN A 124 9.22 13.62 -1.92
CA GLN A 124 10.49 12.89 -1.81
C GLN A 124 10.40 11.48 -2.41
N ARG A 125 10.02 11.40 -3.70
CA ARG A 125 9.66 10.14 -4.38
C ARG A 125 10.72 9.05 -4.26
N THR A 126 11.99 9.34 -4.53
CA THR A 126 13.07 8.35 -4.48
C THR A 126 13.27 7.79 -3.07
N LEU A 127 13.28 8.66 -2.06
CA LEU A 127 13.46 8.28 -0.66
C LEU A 127 12.29 7.42 -0.16
N VAL A 128 11.06 7.92 -0.35
CA VAL A 128 9.85 7.31 0.20
C VAL A 128 9.48 6.03 -0.55
N CYS A 129 9.59 6.00 -1.87
CA CYS A 129 9.31 4.78 -2.64
C CYS A 129 10.38 3.70 -2.39
N GLY A 130 11.65 4.06 -2.13
CA GLY A 130 12.69 3.11 -1.72
C GLY A 130 12.47 2.54 -0.31
N MET A 131 12.09 3.40 0.65
CA MET A 131 11.67 2.97 1.99
C MET A 131 10.48 2.03 1.90
N ASN A 132 9.47 2.39 1.10
CA ASN A 132 8.27 1.57 0.95
C ASN A 132 8.57 0.21 0.29
N LEU A 133 9.45 0.17 -0.71
CA LEU A 133 9.91 -1.09 -1.27
C LEU A 133 10.52 -1.97 -0.17
N SER A 134 11.44 -1.43 0.63
CA SER A 134 12.12 -2.18 1.71
C SER A 134 11.12 -2.70 2.75
N LEU A 135 10.12 -1.89 3.13
CA LEU A 135 9.01 -2.29 4.00
C LEU A 135 8.24 -3.48 3.42
N LEU A 136 7.87 -3.41 2.14
CA LEU A 136 7.07 -4.44 1.49
C LEU A 136 7.86 -5.72 1.20
N GLU A 137 9.15 -5.63 0.93
CA GLU A 137 10.06 -6.79 0.90
C GLU A 137 10.10 -7.49 2.25
N GLY A 138 10.26 -6.73 3.33
CA GLY A 138 10.20 -7.27 4.69
C GLY A 138 8.88 -7.97 4.99
N LEU A 139 7.76 -7.39 4.54
CA LEU A 139 6.43 -7.98 4.71
C LEU A 139 6.31 -9.34 4.01
N LEU A 140 6.83 -9.48 2.78
CA LEU A 140 6.86 -10.77 2.09
C LEU A 140 7.73 -11.80 2.84
N GLU A 141 8.87 -11.37 3.36
CA GLU A 141 9.75 -12.23 4.17
C GLU A 141 9.05 -12.70 5.44
N GLY A 142 8.36 -11.81 6.17
CA GLY A 142 7.59 -12.15 7.37
C GLY A 142 6.44 -13.12 7.10
N LEU A 143 5.84 -13.06 5.90
CA LEU A 143 4.80 -14.00 5.46
C LEU A 143 5.34 -15.32 4.89
N ALA A 144 6.66 -15.46 4.74
CA ALA A 144 7.28 -16.54 3.97
C ALA A 144 6.74 -16.66 2.52
N ALA A 145 6.37 -15.53 1.91
CA ALA A 145 5.79 -15.45 0.56
C ALA A 145 6.86 -15.34 -0.54
N ALA A 146 7.81 -16.28 -0.57
CA ALA A 146 8.97 -16.26 -1.48
C ALA A 146 8.62 -16.43 -2.98
N ASP A 147 7.37 -16.76 -3.28
CA ASP A 147 6.80 -16.80 -4.64
C ASP A 147 6.39 -15.42 -5.16
N TYR A 148 6.55 -14.36 -4.35
CA TYR A 148 6.37 -12.98 -4.76
C TYR A 148 7.65 -12.17 -4.61
N GLU A 149 7.80 -11.19 -5.49
CA GLU A 149 8.87 -10.21 -5.46
C GLU A 149 8.29 -8.80 -5.52
N ALA A 150 8.60 -7.98 -4.52
CA ALA A 150 8.30 -6.56 -4.54
C ALA A 150 9.36 -5.82 -5.38
N ARG A 151 8.93 -4.85 -6.19
CA ARG A 151 9.83 -4.04 -7.02
C ARG A 151 9.27 -2.65 -7.27
N LEU A 152 10.15 -1.71 -7.62
CA LEU A 152 9.73 -0.41 -8.16
C LEU A 152 9.19 -0.58 -9.58
N ALA A 153 7.96 -0.12 -9.80
CA ALA A 153 7.24 -0.05 -11.06
C ALA A 153 6.32 1.19 -11.05
N PRO A 154 6.88 2.42 -11.04
CA PRO A 154 6.11 3.65 -10.98
C PRO A 154 5.26 3.82 -12.24
N GLU A 155 3.98 4.15 -12.04
CA GLU A 155 3.01 4.46 -13.10
C GLU A 155 1.99 5.47 -12.54
N PRO A 156 1.51 6.42 -13.34
CA PRO A 156 0.46 7.34 -12.91
C PRO A 156 -0.76 6.60 -12.33
N GLY A 157 -1.28 7.07 -11.19
CA GLY A 157 -2.45 6.48 -10.54
C GLY A 157 -2.21 5.17 -9.79
N TRP A 158 -0.95 4.77 -9.59
CA TRP A 158 -0.56 3.59 -8.83
C TRP A 158 0.56 3.88 -7.83
N CYS A 159 0.70 3.04 -6.81
CA CYS A 159 1.90 3.04 -5.98
C CYS A 159 3.15 2.78 -6.84
N CYS A 160 4.28 3.36 -6.44
CA CYS A 160 5.60 3.04 -6.98
C CYS A 160 5.93 1.54 -6.87
N VAL A 161 5.40 0.83 -5.88
CA VAL A 161 5.75 -0.58 -5.63
C VAL A 161 4.68 -1.50 -6.23
N ALA A 162 5.13 -2.56 -6.89
CA ALA A 162 4.29 -3.65 -7.38
C ALA A 162 4.88 -4.98 -6.96
N PHE A 163 4.03 -6.00 -6.91
CA PHE A 163 4.49 -7.38 -6.70
C PHE A 163 4.39 -8.15 -8.00
N ARG A 164 5.35 -9.02 -8.27
CA ARG A 164 5.26 -10.03 -9.34
C ARG A 164 5.31 -11.41 -8.74
N SER A 165 4.55 -12.34 -9.32
CA SER A 165 4.78 -13.75 -9.01
C SER A 165 6.11 -14.18 -9.65
N ARG A 166 6.94 -14.86 -8.88
CA ARG A 166 8.10 -15.58 -9.41
C ARG A 166 7.58 -16.84 -10.09
N SER A 167 7.63 -16.90 -11.43
CA SER A 167 7.42 -18.17 -12.11
C SER A 167 8.54 -19.11 -11.67
N ARG A 168 8.17 -20.24 -11.06
CA ARG A 168 9.09 -21.37 -10.92
C ARG A 168 9.13 -22.12 -12.23
#